data_AF-A0A3S1SRG5-F1
#
_entry.id   AF-A0A3S1SRG5-F1
#
_cell.length_a   1.000
_cell.length_b   1.000
_cell.length_c   1.000
_cell.angle_alpha   90.00
_cell.angle_beta   90.00
_cell.angle_gamma   90.00
#
_symmetry.space_group_name_H-M   'P 1'
#
loop_
_entity.id
_entity.type
_entity.pdbx_description
1 polymer ?
#
loop_
_entity_poly.entity_id
_entity_poly.type
_entity_poly.pdbx_seq_one_letter_code
_entity_poly.pdbx_strand_id
1 'polypeptide(L)' 'MIEVRQTADFTNWLDGLRDAAARLRIAARIRRVEIGNIGDVKYFDGIGELRIDHGPGYRLY' A
#
# COMPACT_ATOMS: atom_id res chain seq x y z
N MET A 1 -3.12 17.15 -0.27
CA MET A 1 -2.63 16.21 -1.30
C MET A 1 -1.29 15.71 -0.80
N ILE A 2 -1.12 14.40 -0.70
CA ILE A 2 0.11 13.77 -0.22
C ILE A 2 0.88 13.30 -1.45
N GLU A 3 2.15 13.71 -1.57
CA GLU A 3 3.03 13.16 -2.60
C GLU A 3 3.35 11.71 -2.24
N VAL A 4 3.05 10.78 -3.15
CA VAL A 4 3.42 9.37 -2.99
C VAL A 4 4.54 9.05 -3.96
N ARG A 5 5.65 8.54 -3.43
CA ARG A 5 6.80 8.06 -4.19
C ARG A 5 6.96 6.58 -3.91
N GLN A 6 7.11 5.79 -4.96
CA GLN A 6 7.32 4.35 -4.85
C GLN A 6 8.80 4.03 -5.08
N THR A 7 9.34 3.10 -4.29
CA THR A 7 10.68 2.56 -4.54
C THR A 7 10.62 1.56 -5.70
N ALA A 8 11.76 1.35 -6.37
CA ALA A 8 11.85 0.34 -7.43
C ALA A 8 11.50 -1.07 -6.89
N ASP A 9 11.92 -1.39 -5.66
CA ASP A 9 11.61 -2.67 -5.02
C ASP A 9 10.12 -2.86 -4.81
N PHE A 10 9.40 -1.82 -4.39
CA PHE A 10 7.95 -1.86 -4.25
C PHE A 10 7.26 -2.10 -5.60
N THR A 11 7.66 -1.38 -6.64
CA THR A 11 7.09 -1.53 -7.98
C THR A 11 7.32 -2.94 -8.53
N ASN A 12 8.55 -3.44 -8.44
CA ASN A 12 8.90 -4.80 -8.88
C ASN A 12 8.11 -5.88 -8.12
N TRP A 13 7.96 -5.72 -6.80
CA TRP A 13 7.17 -6.63 -5.98
C TRP A 13 5.69 -6.63 -6.38
N LEU A 14 5.10 -5.44 -6.57
CA LEU A 14 3.69 -5.30 -6.93
C LEU A 14 3.40 -5.88 -8.32
N ASP A 15 4.31 -5.68 -9.28
CA ASP A 15 4.19 -6.21 -10.64
C ASP A 15 4.34 -7.75 -10.67
N GLY A 16 5.18 -8.30 -9.79
CA GLY A 16 5.35 -9.75 -9.61
C GLY A 16 4.20 -10.45 -8.87
N LEU A 17 3.28 -9.70 -8.26
CA LEU A 17 2.20 -10.27 -7.47
C LEU A 17 1.16 -10.95 -8.38
N ARG A 18 1.06 -12.28 -8.27
CA ARG A 18 0.14 -13.10 -9.09
C ARG A 18 -1.34 -12.83 -8.81
N ASP A 19 -1.65 -12.37 -7.60
CA ASP A 19 -3.01 -12.04 -7.19
C ASP A 19 -3.42 -10.66 -7.75
N ALA A 20 -4.17 -10.68 -8.85
CA ALA A 20 -4.68 -9.47 -9.49
C ALA A 20 -5.64 -8.66 -8.59
N ALA A 21 -6.41 -9.33 -7.73
CA ALA A 21 -7.33 -8.65 -6.82
C ALA A 21 -6.55 -7.92 -5.72
N ALA A 22 -5.49 -8.53 -5.19
CA ALA A 22 -4.58 -7.89 -4.27
C ALA A 22 -3.91 -6.65 -4.90
N ARG A 23 -3.37 -6.77 -6.12
CA ARG A 23 -2.77 -5.65 -6.85
C ARG A 23 -3.72 -4.46 -6.98
N LEU A 24 -4.97 -4.70 -7.41
CA LEU A 24 -5.98 -3.66 -7.54
C LEU A 24 -6.30 -3.00 -6.20
N ARG A 25 -6.42 -3.78 -5.12
CA ARG A 25 -6.69 -3.25 -3.77
C ARG A 25 -5.55 -2.42 -3.23
N ILE A 26 -4.30 -2.84 -3.46
CA ILE A 26 -3.10 -2.09 -3.10
C ILE A 26 -3.05 -0.76 -3.86
N ALA A 27 -3.20 -0.80 -5.19
CA ALA A 27 -3.22 0.41 -6.02
C ALA A 27 -4.34 1.38 -5.60
N ALA A 28 -5.55 0.86 -5.36
CA ALA A 28 -6.67 1.67 -4.89
C ALA A 28 -6.45 2.24 -3.48
N ARG A 29 -5.68 1.57 -2.63
CA ARG A 29 -5.31 2.12 -1.32
C ARG A 29 -4.27 3.24 -1.47
N ILE A 30 -3.27 3.08 -2.33
CA ILE A 30 -2.28 4.12 -2.62
C ILE A 30 -2.96 5.39 -3.17
N ARG A 31 -3.89 5.25 -4.12
CA ARG A 31 -4.69 6.38 -4.62
C ARG A 31 -5.45 7.13 -3.51
N ARG A 32 -5.92 6.42 -2.49
CA ARG A 32 -6.61 7.04 -1.35
C ARG A 32 -5.63 7.83 -0.47
N VAL A 33 -4.41 7.33 -0.28
CA VAL A 33 -3.34 8.06 0.42
C VAL A 33 -3.00 9.37 -0.31
N GLU A 34 -2.86 9.35 -1.65
CA GLU A 34 -2.56 10.55 -2.46
C GLU A 34 -3.55 11.71 -2.19
N ILE A 35 -4.83 11.38 -1.99
CA ILE A 35 -5.89 12.38 -1.70
C ILE A 35 -6.07 12.68 -0.20
N GLY A 36 -5.20 12.14 0.66
CA GLY A 36 -5.21 12.38 2.11
C GLY A 36 -6.09 11.41 2.92
N ASN A 37 -6.64 10.37 2.29
CA ASN A 37 -7.40 9.32 2.97
C ASN A 37 -6.51 8.09 3.22
N ILE A 38 -5.80 8.11 4.33
CA ILE A 38 -4.81 7.09 4.68
C ILE A 38 -5.49 5.76 5.07
N GLY A 39 -6.64 5.84 5.76
CA GLY A 39 -7.38 4.68 6.24
C GLY A 39 -6.68 3.99 7.42
N ASP A 40 -6.73 2.67 7.45
CA ASP A 40 -6.13 1.86 8.52
C ASP A 40 -4.60 1.82 8.44
N VAL A 41 -3.95 2.56 9.35
CA VAL A 41 -2.48 2.60 9.52
C VAL A 41 -2.12 2.45 10.98
N LYS A 42 -1.10 1.63 11.25
CA LYS A 42 -0.41 1.58 12.54
C LYS A 42 0.93 2.29 12.44
N TYR A 43 1.14 3.33 13.25
CA TYR A 43 2.42 4.02 13.31
C TYR A 43 3.33 3.43 14.39
N PHE A 44 4.62 3.28 14.08
CA PHE A 44 5.66 2.89 15.04
C PHE A 44 7.03 3.32 14.51
N ASP A 45 7.95 3.73 15.40
CA ASP A 45 9.34 4.08 15.08
C ASP A 45 9.51 5.06 13.89
N GLY A 46 8.56 5.98 13.71
CA GLY A 46 8.55 6.94 12.60
C GLY A 46 8.07 6.40 11.25
N ILE A 47 7.60 5.15 11.20
CA ILE A 47 7.07 4.46 10.02
C ILE A 47 5.56 4.22 10.20
N GLY A 48 4.81 4.21 9.08
CA GLY A 48 3.39 3.86 9.06
C GLY A 48 3.14 2.56 8.33
N GLU A 49 2.63 1.54 9.01
CA GLU A 49 2.18 0.29 8.40
C GLU A 49 0.74 0.42 7.90
N LEU A 50 0.58 0.47 6.58
CA LEU A 50 -0.72 0.47 5.91
C LEU A 50 -1.27 -0.94 5.78
N ARG A 51 -2.40 -1.19 6.45
CA ARG A 51 -2.99 -2.52 6.58
C ARG A 51 -4.08 -2.75 5.53
N ILE A 52 -3.92 -3.83 4.78
CA ILE A 52 -4.88 -4.29 3.77
C ILE A 52 -5.23 -5.75 4.06
N ASP A 53 -6.42 -5.96 4.61
CA ASP A 53 -6.91 -7.29 4.97
C ASP A 53 -7.56 -7.96 3.75
N HIS A 54 -6.72 -8.55 2.92
CA HIS A 54 -7.10 -9.33 1.75
C HIS A 54 -6.09 -10.45 1.50
N GLY A 55 -6.58 -11.64 1.15
CA GLY A 55 -5.74 -12.82 0.95
C GLY A 55 -4.88 -13.11 2.19
N PRO A 56 -3.54 -13.21 2.07
CA PRO A 56 -2.65 -13.45 3.21
C PRO A 56 -2.55 -12.27 4.20
N GLY A 57 -3.15 -11.12 3.87
CA GLY A 57 -2.97 -9.87 4.62
C GLY A 57 -1.71 -9.14 4.14
N TYR A 58 -1.89 -7.98 3.51
CA TYR A 58 -0.79 -7.17 2.99
C TYR A 58 -0.50 -5.99 3.91
N ARG A 59 0.78 -5.66 4.05
CA ARG A 59 1.32 -4.55 4.85
C ARG A 59 2.26 -3.75 3.97
N LEU A 60 1.98 -2.46 3.83
CA LEU A 60 2.85 -1.53 3.12
C LEU A 60 3.52 -0.62 4.14
N TYR A 61 4.79 -0.31 3.92
CA TYR A 61 5.62 0.52 4.79
C TYR A 61 6.15 1.72 4.02
#